data_AF-A0A0H5CHH2-F1
#
_entry.id   AF-A0A0H5CHH2-F1
#
_cell.length_a   1.000
_cell.length_b   1.000
_cell.length_c   1.000
_cell.angle_alpha   90.00
_cell.angle_beta   90.00
_cell.angle_gamma   90.00
#
_symmetry.space_group_name_H-M   'P 1'
#
loop_
_entity.id
_entity.type
_entity.pdbx_description
1 polymer ?
#
loop_
_entity_poly.entity_id
_entity_poly.type
_entity_poly.pdbx_seq_one_letter_code
_entity_poly.pdbx_strand_id
1 'polypeptide(L)'
;MAFDRWERAGHQIFRIVDSSAWCLGDWLLYGQEQYADRYRQAVEAAGLDYQTLRNYAWVARKFELDRRRHGLSFQHHAEVAALPAQEQDQWLTRAEQARWSRNQLRNQIRESRKLGGDHKVDNAALPRLNVEQERIERWRKAARISDTAFEHWVLTALDSAATQELEEAAG
;
A
#
# COMPACT_ATOMS: atom_id res chain seq x y z
N MET A 1 -2.28 30.62 31.35
CA MET A 1 -1.97 29.83 32.58
C MET A 1 -2.90 28.63 32.78
N ALA A 2 -4.23 28.78 32.89
CA ALA A 2 -5.14 27.62 32.97
C ALA A 2 -5.38 26.95 31.61
N PHE A 3 -5.61 27.76 30.57
CA PHE A 3 -5.81 27.30 29.20
C PHE A 3 -4.59 26.54 28.66
N ASP A 4 -3.38 27.10 28.73
CA ASP A 4 -2.15 26.43 28.24
C ASP A 4 -1.85 25.10 28.96
N ARG A 5 -2.33 24.91 30.21
CA ARG A 5 -2.23 23.61 30.90
C ARG A 5 -3.23 22.61 30.35
N TRP A 6 -4.49 23.05 30.16
CA TRP A 6 -5.53 22.23 29.55
C TRP A 6 -5.15 21.81 28.12
N GLU A 7 -4.64 22.74 27.32
CA GLU A 7 -4.18 22.49 25.95
C GLU A 7 -3.02 21.48 25.91
N ARG A 8 -2.00 21.65 26.76
CA ARG A 8 -0.87 20.69 26.85
C ARG A 8 -1.33 19.30 27.27
N ALA A 9 -2.27 19.21 28.22
CA ALA A 9 -2.84 17.93 28.62
C ALA A 9 -3.56 17.24 27.44
N GLY A 10 -4.34 18.00 26.65
CA GLY A 10 -4.96 17.50 25.42
C GLY A 10 -3.94 16.94 24.42
N HIS A 11 -2.83 17.63 24.19
CA HIS A 11 -1.75 17.15 23.32
C HIS A 11 -1.10 15.85 23.83
N GLN A 12 -0.90 15.72 25.15
CA GLN A 12 -0.35 14.50 25.74
C GLN A 12 -1.31 13.32 25.59
N ILE A 13 -2.60 13.52 25.87
CA ILE A 13 -3.64 12.50 25.69
C ILE A 13 -3.67 12.04 24.23
N PHE A 14 -3.67 12.99 23.28
CA PHE A 14 -3.64 12.66 21.86
C PHE A 14 -2.43 11.81 21.47
N ARG A 15 -1.23 12.16 21.96
CA ARG A 15 -0.01 11.36 21.69
C ARG A 15 -0.10 9.93 22.24
N ILE A 16 -0.69 9.75 23.41
CA ILE A 16 -0.90 8.42 24.01
C ILE A 16 -1.88 7.62 23.15
N VAL A 17 -3.01 8.22 22.78
CA VAL A 17 -4.04 7.58 21.94
C VAL A 17 -3.49 7.25 20.55
N ASP A 18 -2.68 8.12 19.96
CA ASP A 18 -2.07 7.85 18.65
C ASP A 18 -1.03 6.72 18.73
N SER A 19 -0.24 6.68 19.81
CA SER A 19 0.74 5.61 20.04
C SER A 19 0.08 4.26 20.31
N SER A 20 -1.09 4.24 20.95
CA SER A 20 -1.80 2.98 21.24
C SER A 20 -2.26 2.27 19.97
N ALA A 21 -2.55 3.00 18.90
CA ALA A 21 -2.88 2.41 17.61
C ALA A 21 -1.71 1.58 17.03
N TRP A 22 -0.47 2.07 17.16
CA TRP A 22 0.74 1.31 16.80
C TRP A 22 0.89 0.07 17.67
N CYS A 23 0.82 0.22 19.00
CA CYS A 23 0.96 -0.90 19.93
C CYS A 23 -0.08 -2.01 19.68
N LEU A 24 -1.34 -1.63 19.43
CA LEU A 24 -2.40 -2.57 19.09
C LEU A 24 -2.11 -3.24 17.75
N GLY A 25 -1.72 -2.49 16.72
CA GLY A 25 -1.35 -3.05 15.42
C GLY A 25 -0.23 -4.09 15.53
N ASP A 26 0.84 -3.78 16.26
CA ASP A 26 1.99 -4.66 16.46
C ASP A 26 1.64 -5.90 17.29
N TRP A 27 0.89 -5.71 18.37
CA TRP A 27 0.38 -6.81 19.18
C TRP A 27 -0.47 -7.77 18.34
N LEU A 28 -1.29 -7.23 17.43
CA LEU A 28 -2.12 -8.05 16.56
C LEU A 28 -1.29 -8.85 15.55
N LEU A 29 -0.28 -8.22 14.93
CA LEU A 29 0.61 -8.88 13.99
C LEU A 29 1.39 -10.02 14.65
N TYR A 30 1.99 -9.75 15.81
CA TYR A 30 2.68 -10.76 16.60
C TYR A 30 1.73 -11.90 16.99
N GLY A 31 0.52 -11.57 17.45
CA GLY A 31 -0.48 -12.55 17.84
C GLY A 31 -0.92 -13.46 16.69
N GLN A 32 -1.07 -12.94 15.48
CA GLN A 32 -1.40 -13.74 14.29
C GLN A 32 -0.32 -14.74 13.93
N GLU A 33 0.95 -14.36 14.06
CA GLU A 33 2.09 -15.22 13.73
C GLU A 33 2.33 -16.30 14.77
N GLN A 34 2.16 -15.97 16.06
CA GLN A 34 2.53 -16.85 17.16
C GLN A 34 1.36 -17.69 17.72
N TYR A 35 0.12 -17.21 17.55
CA TYR A 35 -1.04 -17.78 18.26
C TYR A 35 -2.27 -17.92 17.35
N ALA A 36 -2.15 -18.69 16.26
CA ALA A 36 -3.20 -18.95 15.26
C ALA A 36 -4.66 -18.95 15.81
N ASP A 37 -5.04 -19.98 16.57
CA ASP A 37 -6.45 -20.18 16.98
C ASP A 37 -6.85 -19.35 18.21
N ARG A 38 -5.87 -18.96 19.04
CA ARG A 38 -6.09 -18.24 20.31
C ARG A 38 -6.13 -16.72 20.12
N TYR A 39 -5.60 -16.23 19.01
CA TYR A 39 -5.60 -14.82 18.67
C TYR A 39 -7.01 -14.25 18.50
N ARG A 40 -7.94 -14.98 17.88
CA ARG A 40 -9.35 -14.51 17.75
C ARG A 40 -10.02 -14.30 19.10
N GLN A 41 -9.79 -15.21 20.05
CA GLN A 41 -10.31 -15.08 21.42
C GLN A 41 -9.72 -13.86 22.14
N ALA A 42 -8.43 -13.60 21.96
CA ALA A 42 -7.77 -12.42 22.52
C ALA A 42 -8.30 -11.11 21.91
N VAL A 43 -8.60 -11.10 20.61
CA VAL A 43 -9.20 -9.97 19.89
C VAL A 43 -10.63 -9.69 20.39
N GLU A 44 -11.45 -10.73 20.55
CA GLU A 44 -12.81 -10.59 21.10
C GLU A 44 -12.79 -10.05 22.54
N ALA A 45 -11.84 -10.51 23.35
CA ALA A 45 -11.67 -10.04 24.74
C ALA A 45 -11.17 -8.58 24.85
N ALA A 46 -10.49 -8.05 23.83
CA ALA A 46 -9.98 -6.68 23.82
C ALA A 46 -11.08 -5.62 23.71
N GLY A 47 -12.31 -6.00 23.33
CA GLY A 47 -13.48 -5.12 23.35
C GLY A 47 -13.48 -3.99 22.31
N LEU A 48 -12.53 -4.00 21.37
CA LEU A 48 -12.47 -3.07 20.24
C LEU A 48 -13.11 -3.68 18.99
N ASP A 49 -13.71 -2.83 18.17
CA ASP A 49 -14.29 -3.22 16.89
C ASP A 49 -13.23 -3.93 16.00
N TYR A 50 -13.60 -5.11 15.49
CA TYR A 50 -12.71 -5.97 14.72
C TYR A 50 -12.15 -5.26 13.47
N GLN A 51 -12.98 -4.44 12.80
CA GLN A 51 -12.57 -3.72 11.60
C GLN A 51 -11.50 -2.66 11.93
N THR A 52 -11.63 -1.99 13.07
CA THR A 52 -10.63 -1.04 13.58
C THR A 52 -9.30 -1.73 13.87
N LEU A 53 -9.32 -2.86 14.57
CA LEU A 53 -8.12 -3.65 14.87
C LEU A 53 -7.45 -4.16 13.59
N ARG A 54 -8.23 -4.65 12.62
CA ARG A 54 -7.70 -5.08 11.32
C ARG A 54 -7.05 -3.93 10.56
N ASN A 55 -7.62 -2.73 10.61
CA ASN A 55 -7.01 -1.55 10.02
C ASN A 55 -5.68 -1.21 10.71
N TYR A 56 -5.63 -1.29 12.05
CA TYR A 56 -4.40 -1.03 12.80
C TYR A 56 -3.29 -2.00 12.43
N ALA A 57 -3.58 -3.30 12.42
CA ALA A 57 -2.63 -4.33 12.00
C ALA A 57 -2.16 -4.12 10.54
N TRP A 58 -3.06 -3.73 9.63
CA TRP A 58 -2.71 -3.48 8.24
C TRP A 58 -1.72 -2.32 8.08
N VAL A 59 -1.95 -1.19 8.75
CA VAL A 59 -1.02 -0.04 8.72
C VAL A 59 0.29 -0.40 9.40
N ALA A 60 0.26 -1.03 10.58
CA ALA A 60 1.47 -1.47 11.29
C ALA A 60 2.35 -2.39 10.45
N ARG A 61 1.74 -3.28 9.64
CA ARG A 61 2.47 -4.15 8.70
C ARG A 61 3.11 -3.39 7.56
N LYS A 62 2.52 -2.27 7.13
CA LYS A 62 3.06 -1.44 6.04
C LYS A 62 4.21 -0.54 6.50
N PHE A 63 4.23 -0.17 7.78
CA PHE A 63 5.24 0.71 8.37
C PHE A 63 5.94 -0.01 9.52
N GLU A 64 7.02 -0.71 9.18
CA GLU A 64 7.99 -1.20 10.17
C GLU A 64 8.56 -0.04 10.98
N LEU A 65 9.16 -0.35 12.15
CA LEU A 65 9.53 0.64 13.16
C LEU A 65 10.39 1.79 12.60
N ASP A 66 11.31 1.47 11.69
CA ASP A 66 12.22 2.40 11.01
C ASP A 66 11.52 3.35 10.02
N ARG A 67 10.38 2.94 9.47
CA ARG A 67 9.57 3.73 8.54
C ARG A 67 8.53 4.61 9.25
N ARG A 68 8.33 4.45 10.56
CA ARG A 68 7.40 5.27 11.35
C ARG A 68 8.00 6.61 11.69
N ARG A 69 7.34 7.69 11.27
CA ARG A 69 7.85 9.06 11.51
C ARG A 69 7.26 9.64 12.77
N HIS A 70 8.09 9.90 13.78
CA HIS A 70 7.64 10.47 15.07
C HIS A 70 6.97 11.84 14.95
N GLY A 71 7.27 12.60 13.89
CA GLY A 71 6.62 13.88 13.59
C GLY A 71 5.20 13.75 13.03
N LEU A 72 4.77 12.55 12.65
CA LEU A 72 3.48 12.29 12.02
C LEU A 72 2.68 11.27 12.83
N SER A 73 1.38 11.52 12.91
CA SER A 73 0.47 10.63 13.64
C SER A 73 0.24 9.31 12.90
N PHE A 74 -0.22 8.27 13.61
CA PHE A 74 -0.67 6.99 13.02
C PHE A 74 -1.60 7.22 11.82
N GLN A 75 -2.52 8.18 11.96
CA GLN A 75 -3.50 8.48 10.92
C GLN A 75 -2.86 9.05 9.64
N HIS A 76 -1.74 9.77 9.70
CA HIS A 76 -1.02 10.18 8.48
C HIS A 76 -0.53 8.97 7.70
N HIS A 77 0.01 7.98 8.41
CA HIS A 77 0.47 6.72 7.83
C HIS A 77 -0.71 5.92 7.25
N ALA A 78 -1.86 5.93 7.92
CA ALA A 78 -3.07 5.29 7.43
C ALA A 78 -3.56 5.87 6.09
N GLU A 79 -3.51 7.21 5.89
CA GLU A 79 -3.93 7.85 4.63
C GLU A 79 -3.09 7.40 3.42
N VAL A 80 -1.81 7.07 3.64
CA VAL A 80 -0.89 6.66 2.57
C VAL A 80 -0.69 5.15 2.49
N ALA A 81 -1.14 4.37 3.47
CA ALA A 81 -0.85 2.93 3.58
C ALA A 81 -1.24 2.09 2.35
N ALA A 82 -2.21 2.57 1.55
CA ALA A 82 -2.65 1.92 0.31
C ALA A 82 -1.76 2.25 -0.92
N LEU A 83 -0.89 3.25 -0.82
CA LEU A 83 0.02 3.65 -1.90
C LEU A 83 1.24 2.71 -1.98
N PRO A 84 1.97 2.67 -3.11
CA PRO A 84 3.29 2.04 -3.19
C PRO A 84 4.27 2.64 -2.18
N ALA A 85 5.22 1.83 -1.70
CA ALA A 85 6.16 2.24 -0.63
C ALA A 85 6.90 3.56 -0.94
N GLN A 86 7.35 3.72 -2.18
CA GLN A 86 8.02 4.95 -2.61
C GLN A 86 7.11 6.19 -2.52
N GLU A 87 5.85 6.06 -2.94
CA GLU A 87 4.88 7.15 -2.84
C GLU A 87 4.52 7.46 -1.38
N GLN A 88 4.40 6.43 -0.52
CA GLN A 88 4.19 6.62 0.91
C GLN A 88 5.26 7.54 1.50
N ASP A 89 6.53 7.23 1.24
CA ASP A 89 7.66 7.98 1.80
C ASP A 89 7.70 9.42 1.25
N GLN A 90 7.40 9.61 -0.04
CA GLN A 90 7.31 10.95 -0.63
C GLN A 90 6.21 11.79 0.03
N TRP A 91 5.02 11.21 0.22
CA TRP A 91 3.87 11.90 0.82
C TRP A 91 4.09 12.21 2.30
N LEU A 92 4.67 11.29 3.06
CA LEU A 92 5.02 11.52 4.46
C LEU A 92 6.11 12.59 4.58
N THR A 93 7.11 12.60 3.70
CA THR A 93 8.14 13.68 3.67
C THR A 93 7.52 15.04 3.43
N ARG A 94 6.62 15.15 2.46
CA ARG A 94 5.91 16.41 2.18
C ARG A 94 5.05 16.84 3.38
N ALA A 95 4.33 15.90 3.99
CA ALA A 95 3.49 16.19 5.14
C ALA A 95 4.31 16.70 6.33
N GLU A 96 5.46 16.10 6.60
CA GLU A 96 6.37 16.50 7.69
C GLU A 96 7.00 17.88 7.43
N GLN A 97 7.55 18.10 6.23
CA GLN A 97 8.18 19.36 5.84
C GLN A 97 7.19 20.53 5.84
N ALA A 98 5.99 20.32 5.29
CA ALA A 98 4.95 21.34 5.20
C ALA A 98 4.04 21.39 6.44
N ARG A 99 4.31 20.56 7.45
CA ARG A 99 3.52 20.41 8.69
C ARG A 99 2.03 20.25 8.41
N TRP A 100 1.70 19.43 7.43
CA TRP A 100 0.30 19.14 7.09
C TRP A 100 -0.37 18.35 8.19
N SER A 101 -1.62 18.71 8.47
CA SER A 101 -2.55 17.81 9.14
C SER A 101 -2.91 16.63 8.23
N ARG A 102 -3.40 15.55 8.83
CA ARG A 102 -3.94 14.38 8.11
C ARG A 102 -4.94 14.79 7.02
N ASN A 103 -5.83 15.74 7.32
CA ASN A 103 -6.83 16.21 6.37
C ASN A 103 -6.20 16.92 5.17
N GLN A 104 -5.16 17.72 5.39
CA GLN A 104 -4.41 18.38 4.32
C GLN A 104 -3.67 17.34 3.48
N LEU A 105 -3.00 16.36 4.10
CA LEU A 105 -2.36 15.26 3.39
C LEU A 105 -3.35 14.51 2.49
N ARG A 106 -4.51 14.12 3.03
CA ARG A 106 -5.58 13.44 2.28
C ARG A 106 -6.05 14.27 1.09
N ASN A 107 -6.22 15.59 1.27
CA ASN A 107 -6.64 16.47 0.19
C ASN A 107 -5.56 16.57 -0.90
N GLN A 108 -4.28 16.70 -0.52
CA GLN A 108 -3.18 16.78 -1.48
C GLN A 108 -3.02 15.50 -2.30
N ILE A 109 -3.19 14.32 -1.69
CA ILE A 109 -3.21 13.03 -2.41
C ILE A 109 -4.39 12.98 -3.40
N ARG A 110 -5.55 13.51 -3.02
CA ARG A 110 -6.72 13.53 -3.91
C ARG A 110 -6.50 14.47 -5.10
N GLU A 111 -5.94 15.65 -4.86
CA GLU A 111 -5.63 16.61 -5.93
C GLU A 111 -4.53 16.09 -6.85
N SER A 112 -3.50 15.43 -6.34
CA SER A 112 -2.46 14.84 -7.19
C SER A 112 -2.99 13.74 -8.10
N ARG A 113 -3.99 12.97 -7.65
CA ARG A 113 -4.65 11.95 -8.46
C ARG A 113 -5.56 12.55 -9.54
N LYS A 114 -6.17 13.71 -9.27
CA LYS A 114 -6.93 14.44 -10.30
C LYS A 114 -6.00 15.02 -11.36
N LEU A 115 -4.92 15.66 -10.93
CA LEU A 115 -3.92 16.26 -11.83
C LEU A 115 -3.13 15.20 -12.62
N GLY A 116 -2.83 14.05 -12.00
CA GLY A 116 -2.28 12.87 -12.69
C GLY A 116 -3.32 12.08 -13.49
N GLY A 117 -4.61 12.42 -13.36
CA GLY A 117 -5.71 11.81 -14.11
C GLY A 117 -5.76 12.21 -15.58
N ASP A 118 -5.12 13.33 -15.95
CA ASP A 118 -4.92 13.76 -17.35
C ASP A 118 -3.65 13.16 -17.98
N HIS A 119 -2.85 12.41 -17.21
CA HIS A 119 -1.70 11.63 -17.69
C HIS A 119 -1.78 10.21 -17.15
N LYS A 120 -2.92 9.55 -17.37
CA LYS A 120 -2.89 8.09 -17.42
C LYS A 120 -2.04 7.72 -18.64
N VAL A 121 -0.83 7.21 -18.40
CA VAL A 121 -0.40 6.09 -19.24
C VAL A 121 -1.49 5.05 -19.03
N ASP A 122 -2.36 4.87 -20.03
CA ASP A 122 -3.45 3.90 -20.00
C ASP A 122 -2.86 2.51 -19.82
N ASN A 123 -2.61 2.12 -18.58
CA ASN A 123 -2.18 0.78 -18.24
C ASN A 123 -3.44 -0.09 -18.32
N ALA A 124 -3.83 -0.42 -19.54
CA ALA A 124 -4.91 -1.35 -19.82
C ALA A 124 -4.46 -2.73 -19.33
N ALA A 125 -4.97 -3.15 -18.17
CA ALA A 125 -4.71 -4.49 -17.67
C ALA A 125 -5.30 -5.52 -18.65
N LEU A 126 -4.50 -6.50 -19.08
CA LEU A 126 -5.01 -7.62 -19.87
C LEU A 126 -6.10 -8.38 -19.09
N PRO A 127 -7.21 -8.77 -19.74
CA PRO A 127 -8.19 -9.67 -19.14
C PRO A 127 -7.52 -10.96 -18.66
N ARG A 128 -8.03 -11.57 -17.59
CA ARG A 128 -7.53 -12.87 -17.12
C ARG A 128 -7.82 -13.94 -18.17
N LEU A 129 -6.80 -14.35 -18.90
CA LEU A 129 -6.87 -15.44 -19.87
C LEU A 129 -6.67 -16.77 -19.16
N ASN A 130 -7.57 -17.72 -19.41
CA ASN A 130 -7.38 -19.11 -18.99
C ASN A 130 -6.69 -19.86 -20.13
N VAL A 131 -5.44 -20.28 -19.91
CA VAL A 131 -4.62 -20.98 -20.91
C VAL A 131 -4.30 -22.37 -20.38
N GLU A 132 -4.42 -23.38 -21.24
CA GLU A 132 -4.07 -24.76 -20.90
C GLU A 132 -2.60 -24.88 -20.47
N GLN A 133 -2.37 -25.74 -19.48
CA GLN A 133 -1.06 -25.90 -18.85
C GLN A 133 0.04 -26.29 -19.85
N GLU A 134 -0.26 -27.16 -20.81
CA GLU A 134 0.71 -27.59 -21.84
C GLU A 134 1.22 -26.42 -22.70
N ARG A 135 0.33 -25.45 -23.00
CA ARG A 135 0.69 -24.24 -23.76
C ARG A 135 1.61 -23.34 -22.95
N ILE A 136 1.32 -23.14 -21.66
CA ILE A 136 2.16 -22.35 -20.75
C ILE A 136 3.55 -22.97 -20.61
N GLU A 137 3.63 -24.30 -20.47
CA GLU A 137 4.91 -25.02 -20.36
C GLU A 137 5.75 -24.87 -21.62
N ARG A 138 5.13 -24.94 -22.80
CA ARG A 138 5.81 -24.72 -24.08
C ARG A 138 6.39 -23.31 -24.19
N TRP A 139 5.63 -22.28 -23.80
CA TRP A 139 6.12 -20.90 -23.81
C TRP A 139 7.23 -20.66 -22.80
N ARG A 140 7.13 -21.22 -21.59
CA ARG A 140 8.22 -21.17 -20.59
C ARG A 140 9.49 -21.84 -21.10
N LYS A 141 9.38 -22.97 -21.80
CA LYS A 141 10.53 -23.64 -22.43
C LYS A 141 11.17 -22.73 -23.50
N ALA A 142 10.37 -22.08 -24.33
CA ALA A 142 10.86 -21.15 -25.36
C ALA A 142 11.56 -19.92 -24.75
N ALA A 143 11.01 -19.34 -23.69
CA ALA A 143 11.63 -18.23 -22.96
C ALA A 143 13.01 -18.61 -22.39
N ARG A 144 13.12 -19.82 -21.79
CA ARG A 144 14.41 -20.35 -21.29
C ARG A 144 15.44 -20.55 -22.41
N ILE A 145 15.02 -21.05 -23.58
CA ILE A 145 15.92 -21.20 -24.73
C ILE A 145 16.42 -19.84 -25.23
N SER A 146 15.57 -18.81 -25.10
CA SER A 146 15.88 -17.44 -25.51
C SER A 146 16.60 -16.63 -24.42
N ASP A 147 17.03 -17.27 -23.33
CA ASP A 147 17.67 -16.65 -22.15
C ASP A 147 16.99 -15.38 -21.62
N THR A 148 15.64 -15.38 -21.66
CA THR A 148 14.82 -14.23 -21.24
C THR A 148 13.80 -14.64 -20.19
N ALA A 149 13.45 -13.70 -19.32
CA ALA A 149 12.35 -13.89 -18.37
C ALA A 149 11.04 -14.15 -19.12
N PHE A 150 10.22 -15.04 -18.58
CA PHE A 150 8.99 -15.50 -19.25
C PHE A 150 8.04 -14.34 -19.59
N GLU A 151 7.86 -13.40 -18.67
CA GLU A 151 7.00 -12.23 -18.84
C GLU A 151 7.51 -11.33 -19.98
N HIS A 152 8.82 -11.09 -20.02
CA HIS A 152 9.45 -10.29 -21.08
C HIS A 152 9.33 -10.98 -22.44
N TRP A 153 9.58 -12.29 -22.48
CA TRP A 153 9.44 -13.10 -23.70
C TRP A 153 8.01 -13.04 -24.26
N VAL A 154 6.98 -13.14 -23.40
CA VAL A 154 5.58 -13.03 -23.81
C VAL A 154 5.26 -11.65 -24.39
N LEU A 155 5.71 -10.58 -23.74
CA LEU A 155 5.48 -9.22 -24.23
C LEU A 155 6.14 -9.00 -25.60
N THR A 156 7.42 -9.36 -25.73
CA THR A 156 8.16 -9.22 -26.99
C THR A 156 7.53 -10.05 -28.12
N ALA A 157 7.03 -11.25 -27.82
CA ALA A 157 6.33 -12.08 -28.80
C ALA A 157 5.00 -11.45 -29.26
N LEU A 158 4.22 -10.88 -28.32
CA LEU A 158 2.98 -10.17 -28.64
C LEU A 158 3.25 -8.89 -29.45
N ASP A 159 4.28 -8.12 -29.08
CA ASP A 159 4.67 -6.90 -29.79
C ASP A 159 5.15 -7.20 -31.21
N SER A 160 5.94 -8.25 -31.39
CA SER A 160 6.43 -8.68 -32.70
C SER A 160 5.28 -9.13 -33.61
N ALA A 161 4.34 -9.92 -33.08
CA ALA A 161 3.15 -10.36 -33.81
C ALA A 161 2.26 -9.16 -34.20
N ALA A 162 2.04 -8.23 -33.27
CA ALA A 162 1.26 -7.02 -33.55
C ALA A 162 1.92 -6.14 -34.62
N THR A 163 3.25 -5.99 -34.57
CA THR A 163 4.00 -5.19 -35.55
C THR A 163 3.88 -5.78 -36.94
N GLN A 164 4.05 -7.10 -37.07
CA GLN A 164 3.94 -7.78 -38.36
C GLN A 164 2.55 -7.59 -39.01
N GLU A 165 1.48 -7.78 -38.24
CA GLU A 165 0.10 -7.62 -38.72
C GLU A 165 -0.23 -6.16 -39.09
N LEU A 166 0.31 -5.19 -38.34
CA LEU A 166 0.11 -3.76 -38.63
C LEU A 166 0.88 -3.31 -39.88
N GLU A 167 2.07 -3.84 -40.11
CA GLU A 167 2.85 -3.58 -41.33
C GLU A 167 2.19 -4.20 -42.57
N GLU A 168 1.67 -5.43 -42.45
CA GLU A 168 0.92 -6.10 -43.52
C GLU A 168 -0.37 -5.38 -43.89
N ALA A 169 -1.06 -4.76 -42.92
CA ALA A 169 -2.29 -4.00 -43.16
C ALA A 169 -2.05 -2.59 -43.76
N ALA A 170 -0.82 -2.07 -43.72
CA ALA A 170 -0.46 -0.74 -44.20
C ALA A 170 0.11 -0.71 -45.63
N GLY A 171 0.44 -1.88 -46.20
CA GLY A 171 0.94 -2.06 -47.57
C GLY A 171 -0.14 -2.43 -48.57
#